data_AF-A0A258SPW0-F1
#
_entry.id   AF-A0A258SPW0-F1
#
_cell.length_a   1.000
_cell.length_b   1.000
_cell.length_c   1.000
_cell.angle_alpha   90.00
_cell.angle_beta   90.00
_cell.angle_gamma   90.00
#
_symmetry.space_group_name_H-M   'P 1'
#
loop_
_entity.id
_entity.type
_entity.pdbx_description
1 polymer ?
#
loop_
_entity_poly.entity_id
_entity_poly.type
_entity_poly.pdbx_seq_one_letter_code
_entity_poly.pdbx_strand_id
1 'polypeptide(L)' 'SVKVGGVEAKNVAAMIAPGLDGDVLLGMSYLGRMDVRLYKGEMTIKQVEN' A
#
# COMPACT_ATOMS: atom_id res chain seq x y z
N SER A 1 -12.11 2.58 -4.53
CA SER A 1 -10.74 2.43 -5.05
C SER A 1 -9.78 3.03 -4.03
N VAL A 2 -8.48 2.71 -4.10
CA VAL A 2 -7.45 3.27 -3.20
C VAL A 2 -6.46 4.06 -4.04
N LYS A 3 -6.16 5.30 -3.64
CA LYS A 3 -5.23 6.19 -4.34
C LYS A 3 -4.10 6.61 -3.40
N VAL A 4 -2.87 6.29 -3.77
CA VAL A 4 -1.65 6.63 -3.01
C VAL A 4 -0.58 7.10 -4.00
N GLY A 5 -0.01 8.27 -3.75
CA GLY A 5 1.15 8.76 -4.51
C GLY A 5 0.98 8.80 -6.04
N GLY A 6 -0.24 9.10 -6.52
CA GLY A 6 -0.55 9.14 -7.97
C GLY A 6 -1.06 7.81 -8.55
N VAL A 7 -0.89 6.69 -7.86
CA VAL A 7 -1.39 5.36 -8.29
C VAL A 7 -2.81 5.17 -7.78
N GLU A 8 -3.76 4.93 -8.69
CA GLU A 8 -5.11 4.48 -8.35
C GLU A 8 -5.23 2.97 -8.61
N ALA A 9 -5.61 2.20 -7.59
CA ALA A 9 -6.00 0.80 -7.77
C ALA A 9 -7.49 0.62 -7.47
N LYS A 10 -8.15 -0.14 -8.33
CA LYS A 10 -9.57 -0.51 -8.20
C LYS A 10 -9.68 -1.95 -7.70
N ASN A 11 -10.75 -2.26 -6.98
CA ASN A 11 -11.05 -3.60 -6.45
C ASN A 11 -9.92 -4.20 -5.58
N VAL A 12 -9.41 -3.41 -4.63
CA VAL A 12 -8.36 -3.84 -3.69
C VAL A 12 -9.00 -4.65 -2.58
N ALA A 13 -8.50 -5.86 -2.34
CA ALA A 13 -8.91 -6.66 -1.19
C ALA A 13 -8.48 -5.98 0.10
N ALA A 14 -9.43 -5.77 1.02
CA ALA A 14 -9.20 -5.22 2.34
C ALA A 14 -9.71 -6.21 3.39
N MET A 15 -9.02 -6.30 4.52
CA MET A 15 -9.44 -7.08 5.68
C MET A 15 -9.74 -6.10 6.81
N ILE A 16 -10.95 -6.16 7.36
CA ILE A 16 -11.32 -5.39 8.56
C ILE A 16 -11.03 -6.31 9.75
N ALA A 17 -9.92 -6.07 10.43
CA ALA A 17 -9.54 -6.82 11.62
C ALA A 17 -10.00 -6.06 12.88
N PRO A 18 -10.84 -6.68 13.74
CA PRO A 18 -11.19 -6.09 15.04
C PRO A 18 -9.95 -5.95 15.92
N GLY A 19 -9.76 -4.79 16.55
CA GLY A 19 -8.60 -4.51 17.42
C GLY A 19 -7.47 -3.70 16.77
N LEU A 20 -7.64 -3.28 15.50
CA LEU A 20 -6.93 -2.09 15.01
C LEU A 20 -7.73 -0.86 15.45
N ASP A 21 -7.26 -0.18 16.49
CA ASP A 21 -7.85 1.02 17.09
C ASP A 21 -7.83 2.25 16.14
N GLY A 22 -8.38 2.11 14.93
CA GLY A 22 -8.41 3.15 13.89
C GLY A 22 -7.21 3.13 12.94
N ASP A 23 -6.23 2.27 13.18
CA ASP A 23 -5.10 2.08 12.28
C ASP A 23 -5.49 1.32 11.01
N VAL A 24 -4.98 1.76 9.86
CA VAL A 24 -5.21 1.13 8.56
C VAL A 24 -3.93 0.44 8.10
N LEU A 25 -3.99 -0.88 7.92
CA LEU A 25 -2.88 -1.65 7.38
C LEU A 25 -2.99 -1.76 5.86
N LEU A 26 -1.91 -1.41 5.18
CA LEU A 26 -1.77 -1.59 3.74
C LEU A 26 -0.96 -2.87 3.48
N GLY A 27 -1.65 -3.90 3.01
CA GLY A 27 -1.01 -5.18 2.72
C GLY A 27 -0.15 -5.18 1.46
N MET A 28 0.72 -6.21 1.36
CA MET A 28 1.55 -6.45 0.17
C MET A 28 0.73 -6.72 -1.09
N SER A 29 -0.52 -7.15 -0.93
CA SER A 29 -1.48 -7.30 -2.03
C SER A 29 -1.75 -5.99 -2.77
N TYR A 30 -1.62 -4.83 -2.12
CA TYR A 30 -1.68 -3.51 -2.75
C TYR A 30 -0.27 -3.01 -3.12
N LEU A 31 0.66 -3.05 -2.16
CA LEU A 31 2.02 -2.53 -2.31
C LEU A 31 2.82 -3.20 -3.44
N GLY A 32 2.53 -4.46 -3.79
CA GLY A 32 3.19 -5.15 -4.91
C GLY A 32 2.91 -4.56 -6.29
N ARG A 33 1.97 -3.61 -6.41
CA ARG A 33 1.75 -2.82 -7.64
C ARG A 33 2.67 -1.59 -7.74
N MET A 34 3.50 -1.36 -6.73
CA MET A 34 4.41 -0.21 -6.61
C MET A 34 5.86 -0.70 -6.48
N ASP A 35 6.83 0.14 -6.82
CA ASP A 35 8.24 -0.13 -6.49
C ASP A 35 8.44 0.25 -5.02
N VAL A 36 8.39 -0.77 -4.15
CA VAL A 36 8.59 -0.62 -2.71
C VAL A 36 10.00 -1.05 -2.36
N ARG A 37 10.74 -0.12 -1.75
CA ARG A 37 12.13 -0.36 -1.30
C ARG A 37 12.24 -0.07 0.18
N LEU A 38 12.90 -0.97 0.90
CA LEU A 38 13.29 -0.80 2.29
C LEU A 38 14.80 -0.62 2.33
N TYR A 39 15.27 0.53 2.80
CA TYR A 39 16.70 0.81 2.96
C TYR A 39 16.94 1.58 4.26
N LYS A 40 17.82 1.06 5.14
CA LYS A 40 18.17 1.66 6.44
C LYS A 40 16.98 2.00 7.34
N GLY A 41 15.92 1.18 7.32
CA GLY A 41 14.69 1.43 8.09
C GLY A 41 13.76 2.47 7.47
N GLU A 42 14.11 3.02 6.31
CA GLU A 42 13.26 3.91 5.54
C GLU A 42 12.58 3.13 4.42
N MET A 43 11.25 3.27 4.31
CA MET A 43 10.48 2.72 3.21
C MET A 43 10.26 3.82 2.15
N THR A 44 10.67 3.55 0.92
CA THR A 44 10.35 4.39 -0.23
C THR A 44 9.34 3.65 -1.10
N ILE A 45 8.24 4.31 -1.43
CA ILE A 45 7.22 3.79 -2.34
C ILE A 45 7.22 4.68 -3.58
N LYS A 46 7.48 4.10 -4.75
CA LYS A 46 7.44 4.79 -6.03
C LYS A 46 6.40 4.16 -6.94
N GLN A 47 5.80 4.99 -7.78
CA GLN A 47 5.00 4.50 -8.89
C GLN A 47 5.92 3.76 -9.86
N VAL A 48 5.50 2.57 -10.30
CA VAL A 48 6.15 1.91 -11.45
C VAL A 48 5.69 2.67 -12.69
N GLU A 49 6.59 3.42 -13.32
CA GLU A 49 6.35 3.98 -14.64
C GLU A 49 6.46 2.84 -15.67
N ASN A 50 5.44 2.70 -16.52
CA ASN A 50 5.48 1.79 -17.68
C ASN A 50 6.32 2.38 -18.81
#